data_AF-U4UKN3-F1
#
_entry.id   AF-U4UKN3-F1
#
_cell.length_a   1.000
_cell.length_b   1.000
_cell.length_c   1.000
_cell.angle_alpha   90.00
_cell.angle_beta   90.00
_cell.angle_gamma   90.00
#
_symmetry.space_group_name_H-M   'P 1'
#
loop_
_entity.id
_entity.type
_entity.pdbx_description
1 polymer ?
#
loop_
_entity_poly.entity_id
_entity_poly.type
_entity_poly.pdbx_seq_one_letter_code
_entity_poly.pdbx_strand_id
1 'polypeptide(L)'
;MFFTNFFLGCYGLGVIEPALYKSTLDLDEMSWPEGHIGRIWFSLRYEPSTEKLLVSLLKAKNLPSRNMGTVNNCDPFVRLHLMPDERRYLQSKQKKKTCNPYFDETLVFQVSQKDMVDHILKLIVIDGGRAKRFAEIGHVTYPLKELEIGDGCEQQLFKMDLVK
;
A
#
# COMPACT_ATOMS: atom_id res chain seq x y z
N MET A 1 45.22 -43.88 -23.37
CA MET A 1 45.72 -42.51 -23.20
C MET A 1 44.96 -41.87 -22.06
N PHE A 2 45.61 -41.75 -20.91
CA PHE A 2 45.17 -40.92 -19.79
C PHE A 2 45.26 -39.45 -20.19
N PHE A 3 44.34 -38.61 -19.72
CA PHE A 3 44.68 -37.41 -18.94
C PHE A 3 43.41 -36.95 -18.19
N THR A 4 43.41 -37.23 -16.89
CA THR A 4 42.70 -36.46 -15.89
C THR A 4 43.22 -35.02 -15.91
N ASN A 5 42.36 -34.02 -15.73
CA ASN A 5 42.79 -32.77 -15.13
C ASN A 5 41.77 -32.31 -14.09
N PHE A 6 42.12 -32.65 -12.86
CA PHE A 6 41.68 -32.01 -11.64
C PHE A 6 42.46 -30.69 -11.55
N PHE A 7 41.77 -29.54 -11.53
CA PHE A 7 42.36 -28.32 -10.98
C PHE A 7 41.45 -27.81 -9.86
N LEU A 8 41.97 -27.92 -8.64
CA LEU A 8 41.56 -27.11 -7.50
C LEU A 8 41.74 -25.62 -7.81
N GLY A 9 40.89 -24.80 -7.18
CA GLY A 9 41.35 -23.56 -6.57
C GLY A 9 41.26 -22.31 -7.44
N CYS A 10 40.10 -21.68 -7.41
CA CYS A 10 39.99 -20.22 -7.48
C CYS A 10 38.74 -19.84 -6.69
N TYR A 11 38.95 -19.27 -5.50
CA TYR A 11 37.94 -18.43 -4.86
C TYR A 11 37.71 -17.22 -5.78
N GLY A 12 36.87 -17.42 -6.80
CA GLY A 12 36.40 -16.36 -7.66
C GLY A 12 35.48 -15.48 -6.83
N LEU A 13 35.99 -14.29 -6.49
CA LEU A 13 35.19 -13.20 -5.93
C LEU A 13 33.88 -13.07 -6.72
N GLY A 14 32.77 -13.35 -6.04
CA GLY A 14 31.41 -12.97 -6.44
C GLY A 14 31.04 -13.31 -7.88
N VAL A 15 30.65 -14.56 -8.14
CA VAL A 15 29.70 -14.80 -9.22
C VAL A 15 28.44 -14.02 -8.83
N ILE A 16 28.21 -12.88 -9.46
CA ILE A 16 26.96 -12.14 -9.30
C ILE A 16 25.89 -13.08 -9.82
N GLU A 17 25.11 -13.68 -8.92
CA GLU A 17 23.96 -14.48 -9.28
C GLU A 17 22.96 -13.53 -9.94
N PRO A 18 22.71 -13.61 -11.27
CA PRO A 18 21.85 -12.64 -11.95
C PRO A 18 20.41 -12.69 -11.42
N ALA A 19 20.04 -13.80 -10.76
CA ALA A 19 18.76 -13.95 -10.05
C ALA A 19 18.67 -13.08 -8.79
N LEU A 20 19.78 -12.75 -8.11
CA LEU A 20 19.80 -11.80 -6.97
C LEU A 20 19.58 -10.34 -7.40
N TYR A 21 19.90 -9.99 -8.66
CA TYR A 21 19.59 -8.69 -9.27
C TYR A 21 18.26 -8.66 -10.03
N LYS A 22 17.67 -9.84 -10.33
CA LYS A 22 16.28 -9.91 -10.74
C LYS A 22 15.42 -9.68 -9.51
N SER A 23 15.37 -8.41 -9.11
CA SER A 23 14.36 -7.86 -8.21
C SER A 23 12.98 -8.26 -8.76
N THR A 24 12.45 -9.37 -8.27
CA THR A 24 11.06 -9.77 -8.47
C THR A 24 10.10 -8.70 -7.94
N LEU A 25 10.61 -7.76 -7.14
CA LEU A 25 9.89 -6.62 -6.60
C LEU A 25 9.53 -5.56 -7.65
N ASP A 26 10.20 -5.51 -8.81
CA ASP A 26 9.95 -4.47 -9.82
C ASP A 26 8.99 -4.89 -10.94
N LEU A 27 8.90 -6.18 -11.28
CA LEU A 27 8.06 -6.64 -12.40
C LEU A 27 6.55 -6.53 -12.10
N ASP A 28 6.14 -6.84 -10.87
CA ASP A 28 4.74 -6.72 -10.41
C ASP A 28 4.32 -5.27 -10.10
N GLU A 29 5.28 -4.34 -10.05
CA GLU A 29 5.02 -2.90 -9.93
C GLU A 29 4.93 -2.20 -11.30
N MET A 30 5.34 -2.85 -12.38
CA MET A 30 5.35 -2.27 -13.74
C MET A 30 4.19 -2.73 -14.63
N SER A 31 3.43 -3.75 -14.21
CA SER A 31 2.22 -4.19 -14.89
C SER A 31 0.97 -3.54 -14.27
N TRP A 32 0.37 -2.62 -15.02
CA TRP A 32 -0.89 -1.96 -14.66
C TRP A 32 -2.00 -2.49 -15.57
N PRO A 33 -3.17 -2.89 -15.02
CA PRO A 33 -4.29 -3.29 -15.84
C PRO A 33 -4.81 -2.11 -16.68
N GLU A 34 -5.55 -2.40 -17.75
CA GLU A 34 -6.21 -1.35 -18.53
C GLU A 34 -7.20 -0.58 -17.64
N GLY A 35 -7.21 0.76 -17.76
CA GLY A 35 -8.05 1.62 -16.92
C GLY A 35 -7.56 1.80 -15.47
N HIS A 36 -6.34 1.36 -15.15
CA HIS A 36 -5.77 1.49 -13.82
C HIS A 36 -5.66 2.96 -13.36
N ILE A 37 -6.28 3.27 -12.21
CA ILE A 37 -6.34 4.63 -11.64
C ILE A 37 -5.12 4.91 -10.74
N GLY A 38 -4.60 3.88 -10.08
CA GLY A 38 -3.53 3.99 -9.09
C GLY A 38 -3.59 2.81 -8.14
N ARG A 39 -2.53 2.62 -7.36
CA ARG A 39 -2.42 1.50 -6.40
C ARG A 39 -1.99 2.01 -5.04
N ILE A 40 -2.56 1.44 -3.98
CA ILE A 40 -2.22 1.76 -2.61
C ILE A 40 -1.67 0.53 -1.88
N TRP A 41 -0.65 0.78 -1.06
CA TRP A 41 -0.07 -0.19 -0.13
C TRP A 41 -0.34 0.28 1.29
N PHE A 42 -0.87 -0.61 2.09
CA PHE A 42 -1.13 -0.38 3.50
C PHE A 42 -0.97 -1.68 4.26
N SER A 43 -0.83 -1.61 5.57
CA SER A 43 -0.89 -2.79 6.43
C SER A 43 -1.95 -2.64 7.51
N LEU A 44 -2.48 -3.79 7.93
CA LEU A 44 -3.45 -3.87 9.02
C LEU A 44 -2.90 -4.72 10.15
N ARG A 45 -3.19 -4.28 11.37
CA ARG A 45 -3.04 -5.08 12.58
C ARG A 45 -4.20 -4.78 13.51
N TYR A 46 -4.81 -5.83 14.05
CA TYR A 46 -5.78 -5.69 15.10
C TYR A 46 -5.17 -6.12 16.44
N GLU A 47 -5.38 -5.34 17.48
CA GLU A 47 -4.94 -5.61 18.85
C GLU A 47 -6.17 -5.90 19.73
N PRO A 48 -6.52 -7.17 19.97
CA PRO A 48 -7.72 -7.53 20.73
C PRO A 48 -7.70 -7.01 22.17
N SER A 49 -6.53 -6.96 22.80
CA SER A 49 -6.36 -6.53 24.19
C SER A 49 -6.71 -5.06 24.41
N THR A 50 -6.56 -4.22 23.38
CA THR A 50 -6.85 -2.79 23.45
C THR A 50 -8.00 -2.37 22.54
N GLU A 51 -8.60 -3.32 21.81
CA GLU A 51 -9.66 -3.10 20.81
C GLU A 51 -9.27 -2.03 19.77
N LYS A 52 -8.06 -2.15 19.23
CA LYS A 52 -7.51 -1.20 18.26
C LYS A 52 -7.26 -1.85 16.92
N LEU A 53 -7.73 -1.19 15.87
CA LEU A 53 -7.33 -1.46 14.49
C LEU A 53 -6.28 -0.43 14.07
N LEU A 54 -5.05 -0.88 13.88
CA LEU A 54 -3.94 -0.10 13.37
C LEU A 54 -3.91 -0.23 11.84
N VAL A 55 -4.08 0.90 11.15
CA VAL A 55 -3.99 0.99 9.69
C VAL A 55 -2.75 1.80 9.34
N SER A 56 -1.69 1.13 8.86
CA SER A 56 -0.46 1.80 8.45
C SER A 56 -0.47 2.05 6.95
N LEU A 57 -0.55 3.31 6.55
CA LEU A 57 -0.44 3.74 5.17
C LEU A 57 1.03 3.80 4.77
N LEU A 58 1.42 3.03 3.76
CA LEU A 58 2.81 2.94 3.31
C LEU A 58 3.04 3.90 2.15
N LYS A 59 2.50 3.57 0.97
CA LYS A 59 2.69 4.34 -0.26
C LYS A 59 1.49 4.21 -1.18
N ALA A 60 1.36 5.13 -2.12
CA ALA A 60 0.57 4.93 -3.32
C ALA A 60 1.43 5.21 -4.57
N LYS A 61 1.08 4.60 -5.69
CA LYS A 61 1.79 4.79 -6.96
C LYS A 61 0.82 4.98 -8.11
N ASN A 62 1.33 5.62 -9.16
CA ASN A 62 0.65 5.86 -10.42
C ASN A 62 -0.71 6.57 -10.26
N LEU A 63 -0.78 7.53 -9.32
CA LEU A 63 -1.97 8.37 -9.17
C LEU A 63 -2.09 9.34 -10.36
N PRO A 64 -3.31 9.65 -10.83
CA PRO A 64 -3.49 10.53 -11.96
C PRO A 64 -3.05 11.94 -11.60
N SER A 65 -2.43 12.63 -12.55
CA SER A 65 -2.18 14.06 -12.37
C SER A 65 -3.47 14.86 -12.55
N ARG A 66 -3.61 15.93 -11.77
CA ARG A 66 -4.73 16.86 -11.85
C ARG A 66 -4.91 17.47 -13.23
N ASN A 67 -3.79 17.80 -13.90
CA ASN A 67 -3.81 18.34 -15.25
C ASN A 67 -3.12 17.34 -16.19
N MET A 68 -3.81 17.00 -17.29
CA MET A 68 -3.28 16.12 -18.32
C MET A 68 -1.95 16.67 -18.86
N GLY A 69 -0.95 15.81 -19.02
CA GLY A 69 0.38 16.18 -19.52
C GLY A 69 1.30 16.84 -18.48
N THR A 70 0.86 17.06 -17.24
CA THR A 70 1.75 17.52 -16.16
C THR A 70 2.24 16.37 -15.30
N VAL A 71 3.52 16.41 -14.90
CA VAL A 71 4.15 15.39 -14.07
C VAL A 71 4.02 15.77 -12.60
N ASN A 72 3.67 14.81 -11.74
CA ASN A 72 3.63 14.97 -10.28
C ASN A 72 2.74 16.11 -9.79
N ASN A 73 1.75 16.54 -10.57
CA ASN A 73 0.82 17.59 -10.17
C ASN A 73 -0.42 16.96 -9.52
N CYS A 74 -0.22 16.46 -8.31
CA CYS A 74 -1.23 15.92 -7.40
C CYS A 74 -0.77 16.18 -5.97
N ASP A 75 -1.69 16.45 -5.05
CA ASP A 75 -1.37 16.64 -3.64
C ASP A 75 -2.16 15.62 -2.77
N PRO A 76 -1.79 14.33 -2.82
CA PRO A 76 -2.61 13.24 -2.31
C PRO A 76 -2.63 13.14 -0.78
N PHE A 77 -3.79 12.75 -0.25
CA PHE A 77 -3.99 12.26 1.11
C PHE A 77 -5.05 11.15 1.12
N VAL A 78 -5.13 10.38 2.20
CA VAL A 78 -6.09 9.27 2.32
C VAL A 78 -7.08 9.55 3.45
N ARG A 79 -8.37 9.35 3.19
CA ARG A 79 -9.41 9.28 4.23
C ARG A 79 -9.81 7.84 4.48
N LEU A 80 -9.85 7.45 5.75
CA LEU A 80 -10.21 6.11 6.18
C LEU A 80 -11.57 6.20 6.86
N HIS A 81 -12.52 5.36 6.44
CA HIS A 81 -13.82 5.19 7.07
C HIS A 81 -14.01 3.75 7.50
N LEU A 82 -14.79 3.55 8.56
CA LEU A 82 -15.28 2.24 8.96
C LEU A 82 -16.77 2.17 8.67
N MET A 83 -17.13 1.53 7.56
CA MET A 83 -18.53 1.35 7.21
C MET A 83 -19.18 0.35 8.16
N PRO A 84 -20.45 0.55 8.56
CA PRO A 84 -21.42 1.47 7.95
C PRO A 84 -21.33 2.94 8.41
N ASP A 85 -20.52 3.29 9.41
CA ASP A 85 -20.38 4.68 9.86
C ASP A 85 -19.44 5.50 8.94
N GLU A 86 -20.00 6.02 7.84
CA GLU A 86 -19.27 6.93 6.94
C GLU A 86 -19.16 8.37 7.49
N ARG A 87 -19.76 8.71 8.65
CA ARG A 87 -19.69 10.09 9.17
C ARG A 87 -18.35 10.38 9.82
N ARG A 88 -17.71 9.36 10.38
CA ARG A 88 -16.42 9.47 11.05
C ARG A 88 -15.31 9.01 10.11
N TYR A 89 -14.25 9.80 10.04
CA TYR A 89 -13.06 9.43 9.28
C TYR A 89 -11.78 9.83 9.99
N LEU A 90 -10.74 9.04 9.74
CA LEU A 90 -9.36 9.45 9.99
C LEU A 90 -8.75 9.92 8.69
N GLN A 91 -7.81 10.86 8.75
CA GLN A 91 -7.19 11.45 7.57
C GLN A 91 -5.67 11.46 7.72
N SER A 92 -4.98 11.03 6.67
CA SER A 92 -3.53 11.11 6.60
C SER A 92 -3.06 12.56 6.40
N LYS A 93 -1.77 12.79 6.62
CA LYS A 93 -1.10 14.01 6.17
C LYS A 93 -1.11 14.09 4.65
N GLN A 94 -1.33 15.30 4.14
CA GLN A 94 -1.27 15.59 2.72
C GLN A 94 0.18 15.64 2.22
N LYS A 95 0.47 14.88 1.18
CA LYS A 95 1.74 14.93 0.45
C LYS A 95 1.57 15.88 -0.73
N LYS A 96 2.59 16.67 -1.05
CA LYS A 96 2.48 17.73 -2.06
C LYS A 96 3.27 17.39 -3.31
N LYS A 97 2.74 17.79 -4.47
CA LYS A 97 3.39 17.67 -5.78
C LYS A 97 3.96 16.28 -6.04
N THR A 98 3.16 15.23 -5.84
CA THR A 98 3.57 13.85 -6.10
C THR A 98 2.39 12.99 -6.54
N CYS A 99 2.60 12.19 -7.59
CA CYS A 99 1.70 11.13 -8.03
C CYS A 99 2.10 9.76 -7.44
N ASN A 100 3.17 9.72 -6.64
CA ASN A 100 3.72 8.51 -6.01
C ASN A 100 4.07 8.80 -4.54
N PRO A 101 3.07 9.13 -3.69
CA PRO A 101 3.32 9.51 -2.30
C PRO A 101 3.81 8.33 -1.47
N TYR A 102 4.77 8.61 -0.57
CA TYR A 102 5.04 7.80 0.61
C TYR A 102 4.36 8.46 1.82
N PHE A 103 3.44 7.74 2.44
CA PHE A 103 2.68 8.23 3.59
C PHE A 103 3.44 7.99 4.88
N ASP A 104 3.87 6.75 5.10
CA ASP A 104 4.57 6.25 6.29
C ASP A 104 3.89 6.72 7.59
N GLU A 105 2.58 6.49 7.66
CA GLU A 105 1.71 6.99 8.72
C GLU A 105 0.77 5.91 9.22
N THR A 106 0.66 5.73 10.53
CA THR A 106 -0.30 4.81 11.16
C THR A 106 -1.47 5.58 11.76
N LEU A 107 -2.68 5.22 11.33
CA LEU A 107 -3.95 5.73 11.85
C LEU A 107 -4.61 4.61 12.66
N VAL A 108 -5.18 4.95 13.80
CA VAL A 108 -5.73 3.97 14.74
C VAL A 108 -7.21 4.20 14.97
N PHE A 109 -8.01 3.18 14.71
CA PHE A 109 -9.42 3.15 15.09
C PHE A 109 -9.62 2.37 16.38
N GLN A 110 -10.52 2.85 17.23
CA GLN A 110 -11.05 2.09 18.36
C GLN A 110 -12.26 1.29 17.88
N VAL A 111 -12.12 -0.04 17.80
CA VAL A 111 -13.11 -0.96 17.20
C VAL A 111 -13.16 -2.22 18.04
N SER A 112 -14.35 -2.61 18.49
CA SER A 112 -14.50 -3.85 19.26
C SER A 112 -14.30 -5.08 18.37
N GLN A 113 -13.95 -6.22 18.96
CA GLN A 113 -13.74 -7.45 18.19
C GLN A 113 -15.05 -7.92 17.51
N LYS A 114 -16.21 -7.60 18.10
CA LYS A 114 -17.51 -7.87 17.50
C LYS A 114 -17.70 -7.06 16.21
N ASP A 115 -17.34 -5.79 16.25
CA ASP A 115 -17.51 -4.88 15.11
C ASP A 115 -16.60 -5.27 13.93
N MET A 116 -15.43 -5.88 14.20
CA MET A 116 -14.54 -6.41 13.15
C MET A 116 -15.24 -7.38 12.18
N VAL A 117 -16.29 -8.08 12.60
CA VAL A 117 -17.01 -9.06 11.76
C VAL A 117 -17.91 -8.37 10.73
N ASP A 118 -18.53 -7.26 11.11
CA ASP A 118 -19.58 -6.60 10.32
C ASP A 118 -19.09 -5.32 9.61
N HIS A 119 -17.89 -4.85 9.94
CA HIS A 119 -17.37 -3.58 9.42
C HIS A 119 -16.48 -3.76 8.19
N ILE A 120 -16.48 -2.73 7.34
CA ILE A 120 -15.64 -2.64 6.16
C ILE A 120 -14.76 -1.41 6.28
N LEU A 121 -13.45 -1.60 6.17
CA LEU A 121 -12.49 -0.51 6.08
C LEU A 121 -12.48 0.05 4.66
N LYS A 122 -12.76 1.34 4.50
CA LYS A 122 -12.73 2.05 3.22
C LYS A 122 -11.63 3.11 3.22
N LEU A 123 -10.64 2.97 2.32
CA LEU A 123 -9.58 3.95 2.11
C LEU A 123 -9.90 4.74 0.83
N ILE A 124 -10.05 6.05 0.93
CA ILE A 124 -10.34 6.94 -0.19
C ILE A 124 -9.12 7.83 -0.42
N VAL A 125 -8.51 7.73 -1.60
CA VAL A 125 -7.39 8.58 -2.00
C VAL A 125 -7.94 9.84 -2.65
N ILE A 126 -7.53 11.00 -2.15
CA ILE A 126 -8.09 12.29 -2.51
C ILE A 126 -6.94 13.23 -2.91
N ASP A 127 -7.13 13.98 -4.00
CA ASP A 127 -6.28 15.10 -4.36
C ASP A 127 -6.72 16.37 -3.61
N GLY A 128 -5.83 16.85 -2.75
CA GLY A 128 -5.98 18.03 -1.91
C GLY A 128 -5.50 19.34 -2.50
N GLY A 129 -5.30 19.40 -3.82
CA GLY A 129 -4.69 20.56 -4.48
C GLY A 129 -5.37 21.90 -4.27
N ARG A 130 -4.82 22.94 -4.91
CA ARG A 130 -5.34 24.32 -4.86
C ARG A 130 -6.73 24.51 -5.48
N ALA A 131 -7.37 23.43 -5.93
CA ALA A 131 -8.75 23.47 -6.38
C ALA A 131 -9.68 23.80 -5.19
N LYS A 132 -10.79 24.50 -5.47
CA LYS A 132 -11.80 24.82 -4.44
C LYS A 132 -12.47 23.57 -3.84
N ARG A 133 -12.31 22.40 -4.46
CA ARG A 133 -12.94 21.15 -4.05
C ARG A 133 -11.90 20.04 -4.05
N PHE A 134 -11.89 19.27 -2.97
CA PHE A 134 -11.20 17.98 -2.90
C PHE A 134 -11.75 17.04 -3.97
N ALA A 135 -10.85 16.42 -4.73
CA ALA A 135 -11.23 15.49 -5.80
C ALA A 135 -10.86 14.07 -5.38
N GLU A 136 -11.86 13.17 -5.32
CA GLU A 136 -11.61 11.76 -5.14
C GLU A 136 -10.89 11.20 -6.38
N ILE A 137 -9.74 10.58 -6.15
CA ILE A 137 -9.00 9.84 -7.18
C ILE A 137 -9.64 8.47 -7.35
N GLY A 138 -9.85 7.78 -6.23
CA GLY A 138 -10.48 6.47 -6.13
C GLY A 138 -10.37 5.92 -4.71
N HIS A 139 -10.92 4.74 -4.49
CA HIS A 139 -10.96 4.11 -3.18
C HIS A 139 -10.70 2.59 -3.23
N VAL A 140 -10.48 2.00 -2.07
CA VAL A 140 -10.47 0.54 -1.85
C VAL A 140 -11.28 0.22 -0.61
N THR A 141 -11.87 -0.97 -0.59
CA THR A 141 -12.63 -1.49 0.55
C THR A 141 -12.09 -2.84 0.95
N TYR A 142 -11.94 -3.06 2.26
CA TYR A 142 -11.48 -4.31 2.83
C TYR A 142 -12.44 -4.78 3.95
N PRO A 143 -13.11 -5.93 3.79
CA PRO A 143 -13.94 -6.52 4.85
C PRO A 143 -13.08 -6.93 6.05
N LEU A 144 -13.34 -6.38 7.23
CA LEU A 144 -12.49 -6.62 8.40
C LEU A 144 -12.59 -8.05 8.95
N LYS A 145 -13.66 -8.78 8.62
CA LYS A 145 -13.83 -10.22 8.93
C LYS A 145 -12.76 -11.11 8.28
N GLU A 146 -12.13 -10.65 7.21
CA GLU A 146 -11.10 -11.39 6.47
C GLU A 146 -9.71 -11.14 7.04
N LEU A 147 -9.56 -10.23 8.02
CA LEU A 147 -8.29 -9.98 8.67
C LEU A 147 -7.96 -11.12 9.64
N GLU A 148 -6.85 -11.81 9.41
CA GLU A 148 -6.38 -12.82 10.35
C GLU A 148 -5.90 -12.18 11.67
N ILE A 149 -6.59 -12.46 12.77
CA ILE A 149 -6.20 -11.95 14.09
C ILE A 149 -5.21 -12.96 14.69
N GLY A 150 -3.91 -12.71 14.49
CA GLY A 150 -2.84 -13.52 15.09
C GLY A 150 -2.43 -13.03 16.47
N ASP A 151 -1.80 -13.90 17.25
CA ASP A 151 -1.29 -13.63 18.60
C ASP A 151 -0.02 -12.74 18.63
N GLY A 152 0.31 -12.05 17.53
CA GLY A 152 1.64 -11.49 17.29
C GLY A 152 1.68 -10.01 16.90
N CYS A 153 2.90 -9.47 16.96
CA CYS A 153 3.26 -8.11 16.51
C CYS A 153 3.47 -8.03 14.99
N GLU A 154 2.83 -8.87 14.18
CA GLU A 154 2.98 -8.83 12.72
C GLU A 154 1.87 -7.98 12.09
N GLN A 155 2.19 -7.31 11.00
CA GLN A 155 1.25 -6.47 10.24
C GLN A 155 1.01 -7.17 8.90
N GLN A 156 -0.26 -7.42 8.56
CA GLN A 156 -0.60 -7.99 7.25
C GLN A 156 -0.50 -6.89 6.20
N LEU A 157 0.29 -7.13 5.16
CA LEU A 157 0.53 -6.18 4.08
C LEU A 157 -0.47 -6.37 2.94
N PHE A 158 -1.12 -5.29 2.54
CA PHE A 158 -2.09 -5.25 1.45
C PHE A 158 -1.58 -4.38 0.30
N LYS A 159 -1.87 -4.82 -0.92
CA LYS A 159 -1.60 -4.13 -2.18
C LYS A 159 -2.90 -4.15 -2.99
N MET A 160 -3.53 -3.00 -3.17
CA MET A 160 -4.85 -2.92 -3.81
C MET A 160 -4.90 -1.82 -4.87
N ASP A 161 -5.56 -2.12 -5.99
CA ASP A 161 -5.82 -1.17 -7.07
C ASP A 161 -7.03 -0.28 -6.71
N LEU A 162 -6.88 1.02 -6.91
CA LEU A 162 -7.94 2.01 -6.67
C LEU A 162 -9.06 1.84 -7.70
N VAL A 163 -10.30 1.88 -7.21
CA VAL A 163 -11.52 1.87 -8.03
C VAL A 163 -12.26 3.21 -7.91
N LYS A 164 -13.24 3.44 -8.79
CA LYS A 164 -14.14 4.60 -8.75
C LYS A 164 -15.57 4.17 -8.50
#